data_AF-A0A7W9Q6P4-F1
#
_entry.id   AF-A0A7W9Q6P4-F1
#
_cell.length_a   1.000
_cell.length_b   1.000
_cell.length_c   1.000
_cell.angle_alpha   90.00
_cell.angle_beta   90.00
_cell.angle_gamma   90.00
#
_symmetry.space_group_name_H-M   'P 1'
#
loop_
_entity.id
_entity.type
_entity.pdbx_description
1 polymer ?
#
loop_
_entity_poly.entity_id
_entity_poly.type
_entity_poly.pdbx_seq_one_letter_code
_entity_poly.pdbx_strand_id
1 'polypeptide(L)'
;MTYAWTPPPGTGHSLLPIGHHFDLVQAPLTTGMHLLRDTFCDAMIANPETGHCTWLIPVGHAKRSPWSYARLTRYVQVATSGQALIPHTDRTAGPGPHWVRPAGAQGSPRYLACAITLAGDLAPATLTTCGPLPIRCVCGGPVYRDEATPGTETDGSEYLMHPACAQQATATNTARVGGRRRA
;
A
#
# COMPACT_ATOMS: atom_id res chain seq x y z
N MET A 1 -21.43 4.39 6.56
CA MET A 1 -21.96 3.01 6.43
C MET A 1 -20.78 2.05 6.36
N THR A 2 -20.62 1.21 7.37
CA THR A 2 -19.60 0.14 7.41
C THR A 2 -20.10 -1.02 6.56
N TYR A 3 -19.48 -1.23 5.40
CA TYR A 3 -19.77 -2.40 4.56
C TYR A 3 -19.31 -3.66 5.31
N ALA A 4 -20.28 -4.45 5.78
CA ALA A 4 -20.01 -5.67 6.54
C ALA A 4 -20.01 -6.86 5.58
N TRP A 5 -18.81 -7.35 5.25
CA TRP A 5 -18.63 -8.59 4.52
C TRP A 5 -18.00 -9.64 5.45
N THR A 6 -18.35 -10.91 5.23
CA THR A 6 -17.86 -12.03 6.05
C THR A 6 -17.36 -13.15 5.13
N PRO A 7 -16.22 -13.79 5.45
CA PRO A 7 -15.73 -14.94 4.70
C PRO A 7 -16.71 -16.11 4.73
N PRO A 8 -16.59 -17.05 3.78
CA PRO A 8 -17.32 -18.32 3.87
C PRO A 8 -17.02 -19.04 5.19
N PRO A 9 -18.02 -19.69 5.81
CA PRO A 9 -17.83 -20.41 7.06
C PRO A 9 -17.03 -21.71 6.83
N GLY A 10 -16.37 -22.20 7.89
CA GLY A 10 -15.67 -23.48 7.90
C GLY A 10 -14.14 -23.37 8.01
N THR A 11 -13.45 -24.45 7.70
CA THR A 11 -12.00 -24.62 7.93
C THR A 11 -11.14 -24.67 6.66
N GLY A 12 -11.76 -24.48 5.49
CA GLY A 12 -11.11 -24.55 4.20
C GLY A 12 -10.73 -23.19 3.61
N HIS A 13 -10.75 -23.12 2.28
CA HIS A 13 -10.50 -21.91 1.51
C HIS A 13 -11.49 -21.81 0.35
N SER A 14 -11.77 -20.58 -0.07
CA SER A 14 -12.52 -20.30 -1.30
C SER A 14 -11.73 -19.36 -2.18
N LEU A 15 -11.72 -19.65 -3.49
CA LEU A 15 -11.24 -18.71 -4.48
C LEU A 15 -12.35 -17.69 -4.75
N LEU A 16 -12.12 -16.41 -4.43
CA LEU A 16 -13.10 -15.35 -4.55
C LEU A 16 -12.61 -14.23 -5.48
N PRO A 17 -13.52 -13.61 -6.27
CA PRO A 17 -13.14 -12.54 -7.18
C PRO A 17 -12.83 -11.23 -6.43
N ILE A 18 -11.70 -10.62 -6.77
CA ILE A 18 -11.30 -9.30 -6.26
C ILE A 18 -12.10 -8.22 -7.00
N GLY A 19 -12.51 -7.17 -6.29
CA GLY A 19 -13.27 -6.03 -6.82
C GLY A 19 -14.80 -6.17 -6.73
N HIS A 20 -15.31 -7.30 -6.21
CA HIS A 20 -16.75 -7.49 -5.96
C HIS A 20 -17.15 -7.18 -4.52
N HIS A 21 -16.47 -7.82 -3.57
CA HIS A 21 -16.72 -7.65 -2.13
C HIS A 21 -15.60 -6.88 -1.42
N PHE A 22 -14.39 -6.98 -1.95
CA PHE A 22 -13.20 -6.37 -1.39
C PHE A 22 -12.18 -6.07 -2.49
N ASP A 23 -11.32 -5.09 -2.23
CA ASP A 23 -10.00 -5.01 -2.85
C ASP A 23 -8.97 -5.65 -1.91
N LEU A 24 -7.80 -5.96 -2.44
CA LEU A 24 -6.76 -6.70 -1.74
C LEU A 24 -5.52 -5.82 -1.58
N VAL A 25 -4.97 -5.78 -0.36
CA VAL A 25 -3.68 -5.15 -0.05
C VAL A 25 -2.73 -6.23 0.44
N GLN A 26 -1.59 -6.41 -0.22
CA GLN A 26 -0.60 -7.43 0.10
C GLN A 26 0.73 -6.78 0.46
N ALA A 27 1.39 -7.29 1.49
CA ALA A 27 2.72 -6.85 1.93
C ALA A 27 3.58 -8.06 2.33
N PRO A 28 4.89 -7.89 2.55
CA PRO A 28 5.72 -8.91 3.18
C PRO A 28 5.18 -9.30 4.56
N LEU A 29 5.25 -10.59 4.89
CA LEU A 29 4.76 -11.11 6.16
C LEU A 29 5.46 -10.46 7.35
N THR A 30 6.75 -10.13 7.23
CA THR A 30 7.51 -9.41 8.27
C THR A 30 6.89 -8.06 8.60
N THR A 31 6.41 -7.32 7.60
CA THR A 31 5.71 -6.04 7.76
C THR A 31 4.37 -6.24 8.48
N GLY A 32 3.57 -7.24 8.09
CA GLY A 32 2.31 -7.55 8.75
C GLY A 32 2.48 -8.00 10.20
N MET A 33 3.49 -8.83 10.48
CA MET A 33 3.79 -9.25 11.84
C MET A 33 4.29 -8.12 12.73
N HIS A 34 4.91 -7.08 12.16
CA HIS A 34 5.25 -5.85 12.88
C HIS A 34 3.97 -5.08 13.26
N LEU A 35 3.03 -4.91 12.32
CA LEU A 35 1.75 -4.23 12.56
C LEU A 35 0.89 -4.87 13.67
N LEU A 36 0.89 -6.20 13.74
CA LEU A 36 0.12 -6.94 14.76
C LEU A 36 0.65 -6.75 16.19
N ARG A 37 1.90 -6.29 16.36
CA ARG A 37 2.48 -6.07 17.70
C ARG A 37 2.03 -4.75 18.31
N ASP A 38 1.80 -3.74 17.48
CA ASP A 38 1.80 -2.36 17.96
C ASP A 38 0.42 -1.70 17.96
N THR A 39 -0.44 -1.96 16.96
CA THR A 39 -1.60 -1.06 16.74
C THR A 39 -2.78 -1.63 15.96
N PHE A 40 -2.58 -2.65 15.14
CA PHE A 40 -3.60 -3.00 14.16
C PHE A 40 -4.69 -3.89 14.78
N CYS A 41 -5.98 -3.59 14.55
CA CYS A 41 -7.14 -4.29 15.14
C CYS A 41 -7.97 -5.12 14.13
N ASP A 42 -7.72 -4.99 12.82
CA ASP A 42 -8.51 -5.68 11.80
C ASP A 42 -7.84 -7.00 11.37
N ALA A 43 -8.61 -7.91 10.79
CA ALA A 43 -8.11 -9.22 10.42
C ALA A 43 -7.06 -9.15 9.30
N MET A 44 -6.01 -9.95 9.44
CA MET A 44 -4.97 -10.15 8.43
C MET A 44 -5.02 -11.60 7.98
N ILE A 45 -4.75 -11.87 6.70
CA ILE A 45 -4.49 -13.21 6.20
C ILE A 45 -2.97 -13.39 6.15
N ALA A 46 -2.41 -14.29 6.93
CA ALA A 46 -1.01 -14.66 6.84
C ALA A 46 -0.86 -15.84 5.87
N ASN A 47 0.12 -15.79 4.98
CA ASN A 47 0.51 -16.91 4.15
C ASN A 47 2.03 -17.18 4.29
N PRO A 48 2.43 -17.98 5.30
CA PRO A 48 3.85 -18.27 5.57
C PRO A 48 4.60 -18.88 4.39
N GLU A 49 3.93 -19.68 3.57
CA GLU A 49 4.54 -20.36 2.41
C GLU A 49 5.01 -19.37 1.35
N THR A 50 4.25 -18.29 1.16
CA THR A 50 4.62 -17.23 0.21
C THR A 50 5.46 -16.12 0.86
N GLY A 51 5.59 -16.09 2.18
CA GLY A 51 6.22 -14.98 2.90
C GLY A 51 5.45 -13.66 2.83
N HIS A 52 4.15 -13.70 2.52
CA HIS A 52 3.30 -12.52 2.41
C HIS A 52 2.12 -12.55 3.38
N CYS A 53 1.57 -11.38 3.64
CA CYS A 53 0.30 -11.20 4.30
C CYS A 53 -0.63 -10.32 3.48
N THR A 54 -1.91 -10.46 3.73
CA THR A 54 -2.96 -9.81 2.95
C THR A 54 -4.03 -9.23 3.87
N TRP A 55 -4.47 -8.02 3.56
CA TRP A 55 -5.67 -7.42 4.12
C TRP A 55 -6.71 -7.26 3.03
N LEU A 56 -7.96 -7.47 3.39
CA LEU A 56 -9.09 -7.16 2.53
C LEU A 56 -9.59 -5.77 2.92
N ILE A 57 -9.88 -4.92 1.95
CA ILE A 57 -10.42 -3.57 2.18
C ILE A 57 -11.73 -3.41 1.38
N PRO A 58 -12.61 -2.47 1.73
CA PRO A 58 -13.81 -2.22 0.92
C PRO A 58 -13.46 -1.82 -0.52
N VAL A 59 -14.26 -2.29 -1.48
CA VAL A 59 -14.03 -2.07 -2.92
C VAL A 59 -13.87 -0.58 -3.25
N GLY A 60 -12.84 -0.26 -4.02
CA GLY A 60 -12.55 1.08 -4.52
C GLY A 60 -11.92 2.01 -3.47
N HIS A 61 -11.74 1.59 -2.21
CA HIS A 61 -11.21 2.47 -1.18
C HIS A 61 -9.73 2.82 -1.40
N ALA A 62 -8.90 1.91 -1.90
CA ALA A 62 -7.52 2.25 -2.24
C ALA A 62 -7.44 3.33 -3.33
N LYS A 63 -8.37 3.32 -4.30
CA LYS A 63 -8.44 4.34 -5.37
C LYS A 63 -8.84 5.73 -4.85
N ARG A 64 -9.55 5.81 -3.72
CA ARG A 64 -9.95 7.09 -3.09
C ARG A 64 -8.81 7.77 -2.33
N SER A 65 -7.76 7.03 -1.99
CA SER A 65 -6.55 7.55 -1.34
C SER A 65 -5.30 7.13 -2.11
N PRO A 66 -5.19 7.56 -3.39
CA PRO A 66 -4.22 7.02 -4.32
C PRO A 66 -2.79 7.25 -3.83
N TRP A 67 -2.51 8.40 -3.20
CA TRP A 67 -1.18 8.69 -2.67
C TRP A 67 -0.77 7.76 -1.52
N SER A 68 -1.68 7.46 -0.60
CA SER A 68 -1.39 6.67 0.61
C SER A 68 -0.88 5.28 0.25
N TYR A 69 -1.41 4.69 -0.82
CA TYR A 69 -0.96 3.40 -1.36
C TYR A 69 0.15 3.56 -2.40
N ALA A 70 0.12 4.58 -3.25
CA ALA A 70 1.18 4.83 -4.25
C ALA A 70 2.56 4.91 -3.61
N ARG A 71 2.69 5.60 -2.47
CA ARG A 71 3.96 5.70 -1.73
C ARG A 71 4.44 4.37 -1.13
N LEU A 72 3.62 3.33 -1.12
CA LEU A 72 3.99 2.02 -0.58
C LEU A 72 4.28 0.99 -1.68
N THR A 73 4.07 1.34 -2.95
CA THR A 73 4.02 0.41 -4.10
C THR A 73 5.28 -0.44 -4.33
N ARG A 74 6.45 -0.02 -3.86
CA ARG A 74 7.68 -0.86 -3.95
C ARG A 74 7.58 -2.10 -3.07
N TYR A 75 6.79 -2.06 -2.00
CA TYR A 75 6.71 -3.11 -0.99
C TYR A 75 5.28 -3.65 -0.82
N VAL A 76 4.27 -2.84 -1.11
CA VAL A 76 2.85 -3.17 -0.94
C VAL A 76 2.16 -3.20 -2.28
N GLN A 77 1.47 -4.31 -2.56
CA GLN A 77 0.66 -4.48 -3.76
C GLN A 77 -0.80 -4.23 -3.44
N VAL A 78 -1.51 -3.57 -4.36
CA VAL A 78 -2.96 -3.38 -4.28
C VAL A 78 -3.58 -4.01 -5.52
N ALA A 79 -4.46 -5.00 -5.32
CA ALA A 79 -5.22 -5.61 -6.39
C ALA A 79 -6.70 -5.21 -6.29
N THR A 80 -7.27 -4.81 -7.42
CA THR A 80 -8.69 -4.40 -7.56
C THR A 80 -9.46 -5.25 -8.56
N SER A 81 -8.82 -6.32 -9.05
CA SER A 81 -9.38 -7.32 -9.95
C SER A 81 -8.55 -8.60 -9.85
N GLY A 82 -9.07 -9.72 -10.36
CA GLY A 82 -8.43 -11.03 -10.30
C GLY A 82 -9.12 -11.97 -9.32
N GLN A 83 -8.38 -12.96 -8.82
CA GLN A 83 -8.86 -13.97 -7.88
C GLN A 83 -7.95 -14.02 -6.66
N ALA A 84 -8.53 -14.21 -5.48
CA ALA A 84 -7.79 -14.37 -4.23
C ALA A 84 -8.25 -15.63 -3.49
N LEU A 85 -7.29 -16.38 -2.95
CA LEU A 85 -7.58 -17.51 -2.08
C LEU A 85 -7.87 -16.99 -0.67
N ILE A 86 -9.13 -17.07 -0.25
CA ILE A 86 -9.60 -16.54 1.02
C ILE A 86 -9.83 -17.68 2.01
N PRO A 87 -9.19 -17.66 3.20
CA PRO A 87 -9.46 -18.63 4.24
C PRO A 87 -10.90 -18.51 4.74
N HIS A 88 -11.53 -19.64 5.01
CA HIS A 88 -12.80 -19.68 5.71
C HIS A 88 -12.66 -19.18 7.16
N THR A 89 -13.77 -18.87 7.82
CA THR A 89 -13.78 -18.17 9.12
C THR A 89 -12.98 -18.85 10.23
N ASP A 90 -12.92 -20.18 10.22
CA ASP A 90 -12.34 -20.99 11.29
C ASP A 90 -10.88 -21.36 10.98
N ARG A 91 -10.39 -20.99 9.80
CA ARG A 91 -8.99 -21.19 9.40
C ARG A 91 -8.12 -20.09 10.01
N THR A 92 -7.71 -20.27 11.27
CA THR A 92 -6.88 -19.31 12.03
C THR A 92 -5.44 -19.76 12.26
N ALA A 93 -5.09 -20.97 11.83
CA ALA A 93 -3.75 -21.53 11.93
C ALA A 93 -3.52 -22.62 10.88
N GLY A 94 -2.31 -23.18 10.87
CA GLY A 94 -1.92 -24.29 10.00
C GLY A 94 -1.22 -23.85 8.70
N PRO A 95 -0.92 -24.80 7.80
CA PRO A 95 -0.24 -24.51 6.54
C PRO A 95 -1.10 -23.62 5.62
N GLY A 96 -0.45 -22.89 4.73
CA GLY A 96 -1.09 -21.95 3.80
C GLY A 96 -1.80 -20.76 4.46
N PRO A 97 -2.66 -20.05 3.69
CA PRO A 97 -3.37 -18.87 4.14
C PRO A 97 -4.27 -19.14 5.36
N HIS A 98 -4.19 -18.28 6.37
CA HIS A 98 -5.08 -18.33 7.54
C HIS A 98 -5.27 -16.94 8.14
N TRP A 99 -6.38 -16.76 8.84
CA TRP A 99 -6.69 -15.53 9.55
C TRP A 99 -5.80 -15.38 10.79
N VAL A 100 -5.11 -14.25 10.87
CA VAL A 100 -4.45 -13.79 12.09
C VAL A 100 -5.22 -12.59 12.61
N ARG A 101 -5.51 -12.61 13.91
CA ARG A 101 -6.22 -11.54 14.60
C ARG A 101 -5.38 -11.06 15.78
N PRO A 102 -5.33 -9.75 16.02
CA PRO A 102 -4.71 -9.19 17.22
C PRO A 102 -5.40 -9.70 18.49
N ALA A 103 -4.62 -10.11 19.48
CA ALA A 103 -5.15 -10.48 20.79
C ALA A 103 -5.76 -9.24 21.47
N GLY A 104 -6.97 -9.36 22.02
CA GLY A 104 -7.64 -8.26 22.73
C GLY A 104 -8.51 -7.34 21.86
N ALA A 105 -8.69 -7.62 20.57
CA ALA A 105 -9.72 -6.98 19.77
C ALA A 105 -11.11 -7.29 20.37
N GLN A 106 -11.73 -6.29 20.98
CA GLN A 106 -13.07 -6.43 21.57
C GLN A 106 -14.13 -6.40 20.46
N GLY A 107 -14.96 -7.44 20.39
CA GLY A 107 -16.08 -7.55 19.45
C GLY A 107 -15.86 -8.51 18.30
N SER A 108 -16.84 -8.57 17.39
CA SER A 108 -16.80 -9.45 16.22
C SER A 108 -15.65 -9.06 15.27
N PRO A 109 -14.92 -10.04 14.72
CA PRO A 109 -13.79 -9.78 13.84
C PRO A 109 -14.24 -8.98 12.61
N ARG A 110 -13.57 -7.84 12.36
CA ARG A 110 -13.70 -7.13 11.10
C ARG A 110 -12.75 -7.74 10.08
N TYR A 111 -13.34 -8.45 9.11
CA TYR A 111 -12.58 -9.08 8.01
C TYR A 111 -12.18 -8.09 6.93
N LEU A 112 -12.82 -6.91 6.89
CA LEU A 112 -12.39 -5.79 6.06
C LEU A 112 -11.69 -4.75 6.92
N ALA A 113 -10.45 -4.45 6.55
CA ALA A 113 -9.64 -3.41 7.13
C ALA A 113 -10.12 -2.02 6.69
N CYS A 114 -9.98 -1.04 7.59
CA CYS A 114 -10.12 0.36 7.21
C CYS A 114 -8.96 0.77 6.27
N ALA A 115 -9.23 0.99 4.99
CA ALA A 115 -8.19 1.28 4.00
C ALA A 115 -7.33 2.52 4.32
N ILE A 116 -7.90 3.54 4.99
CA ILE A 116 -7.15 4.75 5.34
C ILE A 116 -6.19 4.44 6.50
N THR A 117 -6.71 3.82 7.57
CA THR A 117 -5.93 3.42 8.74
C THR A 117 -4.83 2.43 8.35
N LEU A 118 -5.16 1.41 7.55
CA LEU A 118 -4.20 0.42 7.05
C LEU A 118 -3.03 1.07 6.29
N ALA A 119 -3.29 2.02 5.39
CA ALA A 119 -2.21 2.71 4.68
C ALA A 119 -1.38 3.65 5.58
N GLY A 120 -2.00 4.17 6.64
CA GLY A 120 -1.35 4.93 7.69
C GLY A 120 -0.37 4.06 8.48
N ASP A 121 -0.81 2.87 8.88
CA ASP A 121 -0.02 1.95 9.71
C ASP A 121 1.04 1.19 8.90
N LEU A 122 0.73 0.79 7.67
CA LEU A 122 1.70 0.15 6.77
C LEU A 122 2.93 1.02 6.51
N ALA A 123 2.78 2.34 6.51
CA ALA A 123 3.90 3.25 6.22
C ALA A 123 5.06 3.13 7.21
N PRO A 124 4.88 3.33 8.54
CA PRO A 124 5.95 3.12 9.51
C PRO A 124 6.43 1.67 9.55
N ALA A 125 5.53 0.68 9.44
CA ALA A 125 5.94 -0.72 9.43
C ALA A 125 6.85 -1.07 8.25
N THR A 126 6.51 -0.57 7.05
CA THR A 126 7.33 -0.75 5.84
C THR A 126 8.67 -0.03 5.98
N LEU A 127 8.69 1.17 6.55
CA LEU A 127 9.92 1.91 6.82
C LEU A 127 10.87 1.11 7.72
N THR A 128 10.34 0.51 8.78
CA THR A 128 11.11 -0.29 9.73
C THR A 128 11.59 -1.62 9.15
N THR A 129 10.78 -2.27 8.32
CA THR A 129 11.02 -3.67 7.90
C THR A 129 11.60 -3.83 6.50
N CYS A 130 11.42 -2.85 5.61
CA CYS A 130 11.82 -2.94 4.21
C CYS A 130 12.77 -1.82 3.78
N GLY A 131 12.63 -0.62 4.36
CA GLY A 131 13.50 0.52 4.06
C GLY A 131 12.74 1.79 3.69
N PRO A 132 13.44 2.80 3.14
CA PRO A 132 12.89 4.15 3.02
C PRO A 132 11.67 4.21 2.10
N LEU A 133 10.73 5.07 2.50
CA LEU A 133 9.57 5.44 1.69
C LEU A 133 9.96 6.45 0.60
N PRO A 134 9.26 6.46 -0.54
CA PRO A 134 9.50 7.43 -1.58
C PRO A 134 9.05 8.81 -1.13
N ILE A 135 9.66 9.81 -1.72
CA ILE A 135 9.15 11.18 -1.66
C ILE A 135 8.18 11.42 -2.81
N ARG A 136 7.45 12.53 -2.77
CA ARG A 136 6.59 12.95 -3.87
C ARG A 136 7.40 13.72 -4.91
N CYS A 137 7.46 13.19 -6.12
CA CYS A 137 7.99 13.90 -7.28
C CYS A 137 7.05 15.04 -7.70
N VAL A 138 7.57 16.01 -8.44
CA VAL A 138 6.80 17.12 -9.03
C VAL A 138 5.64 16.68 -9.92
N CYS A 139 5.72 15.49 -10.54
CA CYS A 139 4.62 14.89 -11.31
C CYS A 139 3.50 14.34 -10.41
N GLY A 140 3.68 14.36 -9.10
CA GLY A 140 2.78 13.78 -8.10
C GLY A 140 3.04 12.30 -7.81
N GLY A 141 3.89 11.62 -8.57
CA GLY A 141 4.24 10.20 -8.39
C GLY A 141 5.30 9.95 -7.31
N PRO A 142 5.39 8.71 -6.79
CA PRO A 142 6.43 8.32 -5.84
C PRO A 142 7.80 8.22 -6.54
N VAL A 143 8.83 8.79 -5.94
CA VAL A 143 10.23 8.59 -6.35
C VAL A 143 11.07 8.18 -5.14
N TYR A 144 11.83 7.11 -5.28
CA TYR A 144 12.73 6.65 -4.23
C TYR A 144 14.09 7.33 -4.35
N ARG A 145 14.77 7.55 -3.22
CA ARG A 145 16.01 8.33 -3.19
C ARG A 145 17.14 7.71 -4.03
N ASP A 146 17.17 6.40 -4.12
CA ASP A 146 18.11 5.62 -4.94
C ASP A 146 17.83 5.73 -6.45
N GLU A 147 16.63 6.16 -6.84
CA GLU A 147 16.20 6.34 -8.23
C GLU A 147 16.07 7.83 -8.62
N ALA A 148 16.20 8.74 -7.65
CA ALA A 148 15.94 10.15 -7.84
C ALA A 148 17.13 10.88 -8.46
N THR A 149 16.84 11.87 -9.29
CA THR A 149 17.81 12.86 -9.76
C THR A 149 17.62 14.15 -8.96
N PRO A 150 18.70 14.77 -8.45
CA PRO A 150 18.60 16.09 -7.84
C PRO A 150 18.26 17.14 -8.90
N GLY A 151 17.35 18.04 -8.54
CA GLY A 151 17.12 19.30 -9.23
C GLY A 151 17.25 20.45 -8.25
N THR A 152 17.31 21.64 -8.81
CA THR A 152 17.51 22.88 -8.06
C THR A 152 16.40 23.84 -8.45
N GLU A 153 15.67 24.37 -7.46
CA GLU A 153 14.73 25.44 -7.69
C GLU A 153 15.47 26.76 -7.97
N THR A 154 14.73 27.75 -8.47
CA THR A 154 15.26 29.10 -8.70
C THR A 154 15.75 29.80 -7.44
N ASP A 155 15.30 29.38 -6.26
CA ASP A 155 15.76 29.90 -4.96
C ASP A 155 17.00 29.16 -4.41
N GLY A 156 17.50 28.16 -5.16
CA GLY A 156 18.65 27.33 -4.76
C GLY A 156 18.29 26.12 -3.89
N SER A 157 17.02 25.88 -3.58
CA SER A 157 16.62 24.68 -2.84
C SER A 157 16.77 23.41 -3.70
N GLU A 158 17.34 22.37 -3.10
CA GLU A 158 17.46 21.06 -3.75
C GLU A 158 16.19 20.26 -3.57
N TYR A 159 15.71 19.65 -4.65
CA TYR A 159 14.62 18.69 -4.63
C TYR A 159 14.95 17.46 -5.45
N LEU A 160 14.35 16.33 -5.09
CA LEU A 160 14.59 15.04 -5.72
C LEU A 160 13.37 14.68 -6.58
N MET A 161 13.60 14.26 -7.83
CA MET A 161 12.54 13.94 -8.78
C MET A 161 12.92 12.78 -9.71
N HIS A 162 11.96 12.27 -10.48
CA HIS A 162 12.25 11.28 -11.51
C HIS A 162 13.21 11.86 -12.57
N PRO A 163 14.13 11.07 -13.13
CA PRO A 163 15.02 11.52 -14.20
C PRO A 163 14.29 12.17 -15.39
N ALA A 164 13.15 11.60 -15.80
CA ALA A 164 12.32 12.15 -16.87
C ALA A 164 11.70 13.51 -16.50
N CYS A 165 11.30 13.71 -15.24
CA CYS A 165 10.78 14.98 -14.76
C CYS A 165 11.86 16.07 -14.72
N ALA A 166 13.09 15.69 -14.36
CA ALA A 166 14.23 16.60 -14.38
C ALA A 166 14.53 17.09 -15.81
N GLN A 167 14.54 16.19 -16.79
CA GLN A 167 14.74 16.54 -18.21
C GLN A 167 13.68 17.52 -18.72
N GLN A 168 12.40 17.32 -18.36
CA GLN A 168 11.31 18.21 -18.75
C GLN A 168 11.42 19.61 -18.10
N ALA A 169 11.84 19.67 -16.83
CA ALA A 169 12.05 20.93 -16.13
C ALA A 169 13.17 21.75 -16.77
N THR A 170 14.30 21.11 -17.11
CA THR A 170 15.42 21.77 -17.81
C THR A 170 14.99 22.29 -19.18
N ALA A 171 14.27 21.49 -19.98
CA ALA A 171 13.78 21.90 -21.29
C ALA A 171 12.88 23.16 -21.21
N THR A 172 12.01 23.21 -20.20
CA THR A 172 11.08 24.34 -19.98
C THR A 172 11.82 25.61 -19.56
N ASN A 173 12.81 25.50 -18.68
CA ASN A 173 13.63 26.63 -18.26
C ASN A 173 14.49 27.18 -19.41
N THR A 174 15.05 26.30 -20.24
CA THR A 174 15.87 26.71 -21.40
C THR A 174 15.02 27.47 -22.44
N ALA A 175 13.78 27.04 -22.68
CA ALA A 175 12.83 27.72 -23.55
C ALA A 175 12.43 29.12 -23.01
N ARG A 176 12.24 29.28 -21.69
CA ARG A 176 11.96 30.58 -21.07
C ARG A 176 13.14 31.56 -21.13
N VAL A 177 14.38 31.08 -20.98
CA VAL A 177 15.58 31.93 -21.07
C VAL A 177 15.86 32.34 -22.51
N GLY A 178 15.62 31.45 -23.48
CA GLY A 178 15.73 31.75 -24.92
C GLY A 178 14.69 32.76 -25.42
N GLY A 179 13.47 32.74 -24.87
CA GLY A 179 12.40 33.67 -25.21
C GLY A 179 12.60 35.10 -24.67
N ARG A 180 13.31 35.28 -23.55
CA ARG A 180 13.58 36.61 -22.97
C ARG A 180 14.75 37.36 -23.63
N ARG A 181 15.50 36.74 -24.54
CA ARG A 181 16.58 37.41 -25.30
C ARG A 181 16.13 37.97 -26.66
N ARG A 182 14.82 37.95 -26.94
CA ARG A 182 14.23 38.58 -28.13
C ARG A 182 13.12 39.55 -27.70
N ALA A 183 13.50 40.67 -27.12
CA ALA A 183 12.69 41.89 -27.02
C ALA A 183 13.65 43.08 -26.96
#